data_AF-A0A2N8MAL5-F1
#
_entry.id   AF-A0A2N8MAL5-F1
#
_cell.length_a   1.000
_cell.length_b   1.000
_cell.length_c   1.000
_cell.angle_alpha   90.00
_cell.angle_beta   90.00
_cell.angle_gamma   90.00
#
_symmetry.space_group_name_H-M   'P 1'
#
loop_
_entity.id
_entity.type
_entity.pdbx_description
1 polymer ?
#
loop_
_entity_poly.entity_id
_entity_poly.type
_entity_poly.pdbx_seq_one_letter_code
_entity_poly.pdbx_strand_id
1 'polypeptide(L)'
;MNQGKPSLARAKTRAKRPTKQPVGPYRRRSHRSGPPRYRRSAFSGLAAPTHACLALGLAACQRGFPVTFFTAAGLVHQLMEARDERRLLKLQSQLAAVKLLIVDELGYVPLSQTGAELLFEIFSQRHERGSTIVTSNLPFEEWTSVFGNQRLTGALLDRLTHHVHILELNGESYRLKQSKARRRGATQPTDKAAPAADPETAQIISAS
;
A
#
# COMPACT_ATOMS: atom_id res chain seq x y z
N MET A 1 -57.97 20.14 -67.74
CA MET A 1 -56.59 20.09 -68.29
C MET A 1 -55.64 19.64 -67.19
N ASN A 2 -54.68 18.79 -67.59
CA ASN A 2 -53.62 18.18 -66.79
C ASN A 2 -52.47 19.17 -66.48
N GLN A 3 -51.46 18.67 -65.76
CA GLN A 3 -50.14 19.23 -65.39
C GLN A 3 -50.14 19.91 -64.00
N GLY A 4 -49.32 19.56 -63.00
CA GLY A 4 -48.23 18.61 -62.84
C GLY A 4 -47.56 18.95 -61.50
N LYS A 5 -47.28 17.97 -60.63
CA LYS A 5 -46.56 18.17 -59.35
C LYS A 5 -45.11 18.65 -59.61
N PRO A 6 -44.47 19.29 -58.62
CA PRO A 6 -43.46 18.51 -57.91
C PRO A 6 -43.44 18.68 -56.39
N SER A 7 -42.93 17.61 -55.79
CA SER A 7 -42.62 17.30 -54.40
C SER A 7 -41.67 18.30 -53.72
N LEU A 8 -42.00 18.70 -52.48
CA LEU A 8 -41.01 19.22 -51.51
C LEU A 8 -41.33 18.65 -50.12
N ALA A 9 -40.60 17.58 -49.79
CA ALA A 9 -40.56 16.97 -48.47
C ALA A 9 -39.90 17.92 -47.45
N ARG A 10 -40.61 18.28 -46.38
CA ARG A 10 -40.06 19.08 -45.28
C ARG A 10 -39.53 18.15 -44.19
N ALA A 11 -38.20 18.06 -44.11
CA ALA A 11 -37.47 17.24 -43.16
C ALA A 11 -37.69 17.72 -41.72
N LYS A 12 -38.03 16.79 -40.83
CA LYS A 12 -38.08 16.99 -39.37
C LYS A 12 -36.65 17.00 -38.82
N THR A 13 -36.18 18.15 -38.35
CA THR A 13 -34.91 18.28 -37.59
C THR A 13 -35.10 17.73 -36.18
N ARG A 14 -34.71 16.47 -35.97
CA ARG A 14 -34.58 15.84 -34.65
C ARG A 14 -33.11 15.92 -34.22
N ALA A 15 -32.82 16.70 -33.19
CA ALA A 15 -31.51 16.79 -32.57
C ALA A 15 -31.04 15.39 -32.10
N LYS A 16 -29.87 14.96 -32.58
CA LYS A 16 -29.22 13.71 -32.19
C LYS A 16 -28.66 13.83 -30.77
N ARG A 17 -29.06 12.91 -29.89
CA ARG A 17 -28.35 12.61 -28.63
C ARG A 17 -26.94 12.09 -28.96
N PRO A 18 -25.88 12.47 -28.20
CA PRO A 18 -24.57 11.87 -28.38
C PRO A 18 -24.58 10.41 -27.89
N THR A 19 -24.23 9.50 -28.80
CA THR A 19 -24.08 8.06 -28.56
C THR A 19 -22.82 7.78 -27.76
N LYS A 20 -22.96 7.02 -26.66
CA LYS A 20 -21.84 6.43 -25.91
C LYS A 20 -21.06 5.52 -26.85
N GLN A 21 -19.75 5.73 -26.96
CA GLN A 21 -18.85 4.82 -27.65
C GLN A 21 -18.75 3.49 -26.88
N PRO A 22 -18.82 2.33 -27.56
CA PRO A 22 -18.54 1.06 -26.94
C PRO A 22 -17.02 0.89 -26.78
N VAL A 23 -16.54 0.81 -25.54
CA VAL A 23 -15.20 0.30 -25.23
C VAL A 23 -15.19 -1.20 -25.54
N GLY A 24 -14.62 -1.54 -26.69
CA GLY A 24 -14.51 -2.91 -27.19
C GLY A 24 -13.60 -3.81 -26.33
N PRO A 25 -13.68 -5.13 -26.51
CA PRO A 25 -13.05 -6.12 -25.64
C PRO A 25 -11.52 -6.15 -25.84
N TYR A 26 -10.77 -6.19 -24.75
CA TYR A 26 -9.32 -6.31 -24.76
C TYR A 26 -8.91 -7.67 -25.33
N ARG A 27 -8.52 -7.69 -26.61
CA ARG A 27 -8.10 -8.88 -27.36
C ARG A 27 -6.73 -9.35 -26.83
N ARG A 28 -6.67 -10.51 -26.17
CA ARG A 28 -5.43 -11.19 -25.78
C ARG A 28 -4.56 -11.47 -27.01
N ARG A 29 -3.34 -10.91 -27.06
CA ARG A 29 -2.27 -11.43 -27.93
C ARG A 29 -1.57 -12.59 -27.22
N SER A 30 -1.53 -13.74 -27.87
CA SER A 30 -0.72 -14.89 -27.50
C SER A 30 0.74 -14.64 -27.89
N HIS A 31 1.61 -14.39 -26.91
CA HIS A 31 3.04 -14.60 -27.08
C HIS A 31 3.47 -15.73 -26.14
N ARG A 32 3.97 -16.82 -26.73
CA ARG A 32 4.73 -17.86 -26.04
C ARG A 32 6.03 -17.23 -25.53
N SER A 33 6.19 -17.14 -24.22
CA SER A 33 7.48 -16.93 -23.56
C SER A 33 7.59 -17.95 -22.43
N GLY A 34 8.74 -18.65 -22.38
CA GLY A 34 8.97 -19.80 -21.51
C GLY A 34 8.86 -19.50 -20.00
N PRO A 35 8.93 -20.53 -19.15
CA PRO A 35 8.79 -20.37 -17.71
C PRO A 35 9.86 -19.41 -17.17
N PRO A 36 9.52 -18.51 -16.24
CA PRO A 36 10.47 -17.54 -15.71
C PRO A 36 11.58 -18.29 -14.96
N ARG A 37 12.82 -18.12 -15.44
CA ARG A 37 14.01 -18.57 -14.70
C ARG A 37 14.10 -17.75 -13.42
N TYR A 38 13.84 -18.39 -12.28
CA TYR A 38 13.93 -17.78 -10.96
C TYR A 38 15.41 -17.49 -10.67
N ARG A 39 15.84 -16.23 -10.86
CA ARG A 39 17.11 -15.75 -10.31
C ARG A 39 16.95 -15.79 -8.80
N ARG A 40 17.75 -16.59 -8.09
CA ARG A 40 17.78 -16.62 -6.63
C ARG A 40 18.07 -15.23 -6.09
N SER A 41 17.03 -14.52 -5.66
CA SER A 41 17.17 -13.38 -4.75
C SER A 41 17.20 -13.97 -3.34
N ALA A 42 18.37 -13.99 -2.73
CA ALA A 42 18.48 -14.32 -1.32
C ALA A 42 17.71 -13.27 -0.50
N PHE A 43 16.56 -13.64 0.05
CA PHE A 43 15.89 -12.84 1.07
C PHE A 43 16.48 -13.22 2.43
N SER A 44 17.54 -12.51 2.85
CA SER A 44 18.03 -12.60 4.23
C SER A 44 17.32 -11.54 5.09
N GLY A 45 16.55 -11.98 6.09
CA GLY A 45 16.16 -11.15 7.25
C GLY A 45 14.68 -10.74 7.31
N LEU A 46 13.86 -11.51 8.04
CA LEU A 46 12.51 -11.13 8.47
C LEU A 46 12.63 -10.29 9.76
N ALA A 47 12.40 -8.98 9.69
CA ALA A 47 12.30 -8.14 10.91
C ALA A 47 11.44 -6.88 10.72
N ALA A 48 10.42 -6.95 9.86
CA ALA A 48 9.39 -5.92 9.82
C ALA A 48 8.02 -6.54 9.46
N PRO A 49 6.97 -6.34 10.29
CA PRO A 49 5.61 -6.80 10.00
C PRO A 49 5.15 -6.43 8.59
N THR A 50 5.44 -5.20 8.16
CA THR A 50 5.15 -4.71 6.81
C THR A 50 5.79 -5.56 5.71
N HIS A 51 7.04 -6.01 5.88
CA HIS A 51 7.73 -6.79 4.83
C HIS A 51 7.10 -8.17 4.64
N ALA A 52 6.68 -8.82 5.73
CA ALA A 52 5.94 -10.08 5.67
C ALA A 52 4.59 -9.89 4.97
N CYS A 53 3.88 -8.81 5.31
CA CYS A 53 2.59 -8.48 4.70
C CYS A 53 2.71 -8.20 3.20
N LEU A 54 3.73 -7.43 2.79
CA LEU A 54 4.02 -7.19 1.38
C LEU A 54 4.39 -8.47 0.63
N ALA A 55 5.19 -9.35 1.23
CA ALA A 55 5.54 -10.62 0.63
C ALA A 55 4.30 -11.51 0.40
N LEU A 56 3.40 -11.58 1.39
CA LEU A 56 2.12 -12.30 1.26
C LEU A 56 1.22 -11.64 0.22
N GLY A 57 1.12 -10.32 0.20
CA GLY A 57 0.37 -9.56 -0.79
C GLY A 57 0.87 -9.82 -2.21
N LEU A 58 2.18 -9.77 -2.42
CA LEU A 58 2.81 -10.08 -3.72
C LEU A 58 2.53 -11.53 -4.14
N ALA A 59 2.64 -12.49 -3.21
CA ALA A 59 2.34 -13.89 -3.50
C ALA A 59 0.86 -14.13 -3.84
N ALA A 60 -0.07 -13.35 -3.26
CA ALA A 60 -1.48 -13.38 -3.62
C ALA A 60 -1.74 -12.75 -5.01
N CYS A 61 -1.09 -11.61 -5.32
CA CYS A 61 -1.14 -11.00 -6.65
C CYS A 61 -0.63 -11.96 -7.74
N GLN A 62 0.47 -12.68 -7.48
CA GLN A 62 1.03 -13.67 -8.42
C GLN A 62 0.08 -14.83 -8.71
N ARG A 63 -0.85 -15.12 -7.78
CA ARG A 63 -1.92 -16.10 -7.97
C ARG A 63 -3.18 -15.52 -8.63
N GLY A 64 -3.15 -14.25 -9.02
CA GLY A 64 -4.26 -13.56 -9.68
C GLY A 64 -5.36 -13.06 -8.74
N PHE A 65 -5.12 -13.04 -7.42
CA PHE A 65 -6.08 -12.50 -6.48
C PHE A 65 -6.05 -10.96 -6.47
N PRO A 66 -7.22 -10.29 -6.40
CA PRO A 66 -7.27 -8.85 -6.15
C PRO A 66 -6.83 -8.55 -4.72
N VAL A 67 -5.77 -7.76 -4.60
CA VAL A 67 -5.16 -7.33 -3.34
C VAL A 67 -5.19 -5.81 -3.27
N THR A 68 -5.40 -5.26 -2.07
CA THR A 68 -5.26 -3.82 -1.85
C THR A 68 -4.53 -3.57 -0.53
N PHE A 69 -3.71 -2.52 -0.52
CA PHE A 69 -2.84 -2.13 0.59
C PHE A 69 -3.10 -0.67 0.97
N PHE A 70 -3.22 -0.39 2.25
CA PHE A 70 -3.27 0.96 2.82
C PHE A 70 -2.52 1.03 4.13
N THR A 71 -2.04 2.20 4.52
CA THR A 71 -1.81 2.49 5.94
C THR A 71 -3.16 2.72 6.63
N ALA A 72 -3.28 2.44 7.93
CA ALA A 72 -4.52 2.64 8.68
C ALA A 72 -5.02 4.08 8.59
N ALA A 73 -4.13 5.06 8.79
CA ALA A 73 -4.43 6.48 8.65
C ALA A 73 -4.85 6.85 7.21
N GLY A 74 -4.14 6.32 6.20
CA GLY A 74 -4.47 6.57 4.79
C GLY A 74 -5.83 6.00 4.40
N LEU A 75 -6.18 4.80 4.87
CA LEU A 75 -7.50 4.21 4.65
C LEU A 75 -8.61 5.05 5.28
N VAL A 76 -8.43 5.46 6.54
CA VAL A 76 -9.38 6.32 7.24
C VAL A 76 -9.59 7.64 6.50
N HIS A 77 -8.51 8.26 6.03
CA HIS A 77 -8.60 9.48 5.23
C HIS A 77 -9.45 9.27 3.97
N GLN A 78 -9.19 8.21 3.20
CA GLN A 78 -9.99 7.91 2.01
C GLN A 78 -11.46 7.60 2.32
N LEU A 79 -11.75 6.97 3.45
CA LEU A 79 -13.13 6.71 3.89
C LEU A 79 -13.84 8.01 4.27
N MET A 80 -13.15 8.93 4.95
CA MET A 80 -13.68 10.25 5.30
C MET A 80 -13.97 11.08 4.04
N GLU A 81 -13.00 11.19 3.11
CA GLU A 81 -13.22 11.88 1.83
C GLU A 81 -14.37 11.24 1.03
N ALA A 82 -14.43 9.91 1.00
CA ALA A 82 -15.50 9.20 0.32
C ALA A 82 -16.88 9.48 0.93
N ARG A 83 -16.95 9.66 2.25
CA ARG A 83 -18.18 10.04 2.96
C ARG A 83 -18.62 11.44 2.55
N ASP A 84 -17.71 12.41 2.56
CA ASP A 84 -18.00 13.81 2.24
C ASP A 84 -18.44 13.96 0.78
N GLU A 85 -17.83 13.20 -0.13
CA GLU A 85 -18.18 13.16 -1.55
C GLU A 85 -19.37 12.21 -1.88
N ARG A 86 -20.05 11.67 -0.87
CA ARG A 86 -21.20 10.74 -1.01
C ARG A 86 -20.91 9.49 -1.86
N ARG A 87 -19.66 9.02 -1.85
CA ARG A 87 -19.20 7.79 -2.52
C ARG A 87 -18.75 6.70 -1.55
N LEU A 88 -19.00 6.85 -0.25
CA LEU A 88 -18.59 5.91 0.80
C LEU A 88 -19.01 4.46 0.49
N LEU A 89 -20.29 4.24 0.18
CA LEU A 89 -20.83 2.90 -0.11
C LEU A 89 -20.12 2.23 -1.29
N LYS A 90 -19.71 3.02 -2.29
CA LYS A 90 -18.95 2.50 -3.44
C LYS A 90 -17.56 2.05 -3.02
N LEU A 91 -16.85 2.86 -2.23
CA LEU A 91 -15.53 2.50 -1.71
C LEU A 91 -15.62 1.27 -0.79
N GLN A 92 -16.59 1.22 0.12
CA GLN A 92 -16.84 0.06 0.98
C GLN A 92 -17.10 -1.21 0.16
N SER A 93 -17.93 -1.13 -0.88
CA SER A 93 -18.19 -2.27 -1.78
C SER A 93 -16.92 -2.73 -2.51
N GLN A 94 -16.08 -1.80 -2.97
CA GLN A 94 -14.80 -2.13 -3.59
C GLN A 94 -13.86 -2.84 -2.60
N LEU A 95 -13.74 -2.30 -1.38
CA LEU A 95 -12.94 -2.88 -0.31
C LEU A 95 -13.49 -4.23 0.18
N ALA A 96 -14.79 -4.47 0.12
CA ALA A 96 -15.38 -5.77 0.43
C ALA A 96 -15.09 -6.82 -0.66
N ALA A 97 -14.99 -6.40 -1.93
CA ALA A 97 -14.79 -7.30 -3.06
C ALA A 97 -13.35 -7.84 -3.20
N VAL A 98 -12.35 -7.18 -2.62
CA VAL A 98 -10.96 -7.65 -2.70
C VAL A 98 -10.75 -8.91 -1.87
N LYS A 99 -9.96 -9.84 -2.40
CA LYS A 99 -9.67 -11.12 -1.75
C LYS A 99 -8.72 -10.94 -0.57
N LEU A 100 -7.79 -10.00 -0.67
CA LEU A 100 -6.88 -9.64 0.41
C LEU A 100 -6.85 -8.13 0.60
N LEU A 101 -7.20 -7.67 1.80
CA LEU A 101 -6.99 -6.30 2.24
C LEU A 101 -5.84 -6.27 3.24
N ILE A 102 -4.85 -5.40 3.02
CA ILE A 102 -3.74 -5.18 3.94
C ILE A 102 -3.87 -3.78 4.51
N VAL A 103 -3.92 -3.68 5.84
CA VAL A 103 -3.95 -2.43 6.60
C VAL A 103 -2.69 -2.36 7.47
N ASP A 104 -1.76 -1.52 7.08
CA ASP A 104 -0.45 -1.38 7.73
C ASP A 104 -0.45 -0.24 8.76
N GLU A 105 0.46 -0.29 9.73
CA GLU A 105 0.74 0.81 10.66
C GLU A 105 -0.46 1.25 11.53
N LEU A 106 -1.32 0.30 11.94
CA LEU A 106 -2.38 0.60 12.90
C LEU A 106 -1.79 0.93 14.27
N GLY A 107 -2.18 2.05 14.85
CA GLY A 107 -1.75 2.47 16.19
C GLY A 107 -0.59 3.48 16.23
N TYR A 108 -0.05 3.90 15.08
CA TYR A 108 0.93 4.99 15.04
C TYR A 108 0.31 6.37 15.29
N VAL A 109 -0.94 6.59 14.86
CA VAL A 109 -1.66 7.85 15.00
C VAL A 109 -3.06 7.55 15.53
N PRO A 110 -3.54 8.26 16.57
CA PRO A 110 -4.91 8.11 17.05
C PRO A 110 -5.90 8.52 15.96
N LEU A 111 -6.95 7.74 15.77
CA LEU A 111 -7.97 8.03 14.78
C LEU A 111 -9.00 8.99 15.35
N SER A 112 -9.61 9.80 14.48
CA SER A 112 -10.84 10.52 14.87
C SER A 112 -11.94 9.51 15.20
N GLN A 113 -12.90 9.87 16.05
CA GLN A 113 -14.02 8.99 16.40
C GLN A 113 -14.74 8.45 15.15
N THR A 114 -15.07 9.35 14.22
CA THR A 114 -15.66 8.97 12.93
C THR A 114 -14.75 8.07 12.11
N GLY A 115 -13.44 8.33 12.08
CA GLY A 115 -12.49 7.48 11.35
C GLY A 115 -12.40 6.07 11.92
N ALA A 116 -12.40 5.95 13.25
CA ALA A 116 -12.43 4.69 13.97
C ALA A 116 -13.71 3.89 13.66
N GLU A 117 -14.87 4.54 13.66
CA GLU A 117 -16.17 3.95 13.30
C GLU A 117 -16.19 3.44 11.84
N LEU A 118 -15.68 4.24 10.90
CA LEU A 118 -15.59 3.85 9.48
C LEU A 118 -14.66 2.66 9.27
N LEU A 119 -13.49 2.66 9.93
CA LEU A 119 -12.54 1.55 9.85
C LEU A 119 -13.12 0.26 10.47
N PHE A 120 -13.81 0.39 11.60
CA PHE A 120 -14.55 -0.72 12.22
C PHE A 120 -15.59 -1.32 11.28
N GLU A 121 -16.33 -0.48 10.54
CA GLU A 121 -17.35 -0.93 9.60
C GLU A 121 -16.72 -1.76 8.46
N ILE A 122 -15.56 -1.33 7.94
CA ILE A 122 -14.79 -2.11 6.94
C ILE A 122 -14.40 -3.48 7.48
N PHE A 123 -13.80 -3.55 8.67
CA PHE A 123 -13.40 -4.82 9.26
C PHE A 123 -14.59 -5.73 9.54
N SER A 124 -15.71 -5.16 10.02
CA SER A 124 -16.94 -5.90 10.27
C SER A 124 -17.58 -6.45 8.99
N GLN A 125 -17.58 -5.68 7.90
CA GLN A 125 -18.12 -6.14 6.62
C GLN A 125 -17.28 -7.29 6.03
N ARG A 126 -15.96 -7.25 6.24
CA ARG A 126 -15.02 -8.26 5.73
C ARG A 126 -14.91 -9.51 6.60
N HIS A 127 -15.34 -9.46 7.86
CA HIS A 127 -15.42 -10.63 8.74
C HIS A 127 -16.11 -11.79 8.02
N GLU A 128 -15.46 -12.96 8.00
CA GLU A 128 -15.90 -14.19 7.31
C GLU A 128 -16.09 -14.10 5.78
N ARG A 129 -15.86 -12.94 5.16
CA ARG A 129 -16.07 -12.72 3.72
C ARG A 129 -14.79 -12.53 2.91
N GLY A 130 -13.72 -12.04 3.54
CA GLY A 130 -12.44 -11.81 2.87
C GLY A 130 -11.26 -11.76 3.83
N SER A 131 -10.07 -12.11 3.34
CA SER A 131 -8.86 -12.10 4.16
C SER A 131 -8.39 -10.68 4.43
N THR A 132 -8.07 -10.39 5.69
CA THR A 132 -7.55 -9.08 6.10
C THR A 132 -6.27 -9.30 6.88
N ILE A 133 -5.22 -8.56 6.53
CA ILE A 133 -3.96 -8.52 7.28
C ILE A 133 -3.88 -7.14 7.91
N VAL A 134 -3.65 -7.10 9.22
CA VAL A 134 -3.42 -5.86 9.96
C VAL A 134 -2.03 -5.92 10.58
N THR A 135 -1.25 -4.85 10.45
CA THR A 135 -0.02 -4.69 11.24
C THR A 135 -0.23 -3.60 12.28
N SER A 136 0.34 -3.83 13.46
CA SER A 136 0.37 -2.86 14.53
C SER A 136 1.67 -3.01 15.31
N ASN A 137 2.14 -1.90 15.86
CA ASN A 137 3.20 -1.85 16.86
C ASN A 137 2.65 -1.84 18.30
N LEU A 138 1.32 -1.82 18.47
CA LEU A 138 0.66 -1.80 19.76
C LEU A 138 0.10 -3.20 20.10
N PRO A 139 0.21 -3.65 21.37
CA PRO A 139 -0.53 -4.82 21.82
C PRO A 139 -2.04 -4.57 21.74
N PHE A 140 -2.85 -5.63 21.64
CA PHE A 140 -4.30 -5.49 21.47
C PHE A 140 -4.99 -4.71 22.60
N GLU A 141 -4.45 -4.79 23.82
CA GLU A 141 -4.94 -4.05 24.99
C GLU A 141 -4.91 -2.53 24.77
N GLU A 142 -3.92 -2.05 24.03
CA GLU A 142 -3.72 -0.63 23.73
C GLU A 142 -4.51 -0.15 22.51
N TRP A 143 -5.21 -1.02 21.78
CA TRP A 143 -6.03 -0.60 20.63
C TRP A 143 -7.20 0.30 21.02
N THR A 144 -7.59 0.29 22.29
CA THR A 144 -8.58 1.23 22.84
C THR A 144 -8.13 2.68 22.69
N SER A 145 -6.82 2.96 22.73
CA SER A 145 -6.26 4.30 22.49
C SER A 145 -6.38 4.75 21.02
N VAL A 146 -6.48 3.81 20.09
CA VAL A 146 -6.55 4.06 18.64
C VAL A 146 -7.99 4.31 18.21
N PHE A 147 -8.93 3.51 18.72
CA PHE A 147 -10.35 3.59 18.37
C PHE A 147 -11.17 4.47 19.32
N GLY A 148 -10.61 4.87 20.47
CA GLY A 148 -11.20 5.81 21.42
C GLY A 148 -12.41 5.28 22.21
N ASN A 149 -12.92 4.09 21.90
CA ASN A 149 -14.10 3.51 22.55
C ASN A 149 -13.86 2.04 22.89
N GLN A 150 -13.92 1.70 24.17
CA GLN A 150 -13.68 0.35 24.69
C GLN A 150 -14.68 -0.68 24.15
N ARG A 151 -15.96 -0.33 24.02
CA ARG A 151 -16.98 -1.24 23.48
C ARG A 151 -16.75 -1.52 22.00
N LEU A 152 -16.45 -0.49 21.22
CA LEU A 152 -16.17 -0.62 19.78
C LEU A 152 -14.89 -1.43 19.54
N THR A 153 -13.84 -1.16 20.33
CA THR A 153 -12.58 -1.91 20.27
C THR A 153 -12.78 -3.38 20.65
N GLY A 154 -13.48 -3.66 21.75
CA GLY A 154 -13.75 -5.05 22.15
C GLY A 154 -14.52 -5.82 21.09
N ALA A 155 -15.55 -5.21 20.50
CA ALA A 155 -16.29 -5.83 19.41
C ALA A 155 -15.44 -5.99 18.13
N LEU A 156 -14.50 -5.08 17.87
CA LEU A 156 -13.58 -5.23 16.75
C LEU A 156 -12.63 -6.41 16.95
N LEU A 157 -12.02 -6.47 18.13
CA LEU A 157 -11.07 -7.53 18.49
C LEU A 157 -11.76 -8.89 18.41
N ASP A 158 -12.97 -9.03 18.96
CA ASP A 158 -13.78 -10.25 18.86
C ASP A 158 -13.91 -10.74 17.40
N ARG A 159 -14.24 -9.83 16.46
CA ARG A 159 -14.34 -10.17 15.03
C ARG A 159 -12.97 -10.46 14.41
N LEU A 160 -11.94 -9.70 14.74
CA LEU A 160 -10.61 -9.90 14.16
C LEU A 160 -9.93 -11.16 14.69
N THR A 161 -10.23 -11.61 15.91
CA THR A 161 -9.56 -12.76 16.54
C THR A 161 -10.31 -14.08 16.38
N HIS A 162 -11.56 -14.05 15.92
CA HIS A 162 -12.34 -15.28 15.69
C HIS A 162 -11.68 -16.23 14.67
N HIS A 163 -11.08 -15.70 13.60
CA HIS A 163 -10.35 -16.48 12.58
C HIS A 163 -9.04 -15.80 12.18
N VAL A 164 -8.02 -15.91 13.05
CA VAL A 164 -6.75 -15.20 12.86
C VAL A 164 -5.52 -16.10 13.02
N HIS A 165 -4.48 -15.74 12.30
CA HIS A 165 -3.11 -16.14 12.62
C HIS A 165 -2.40 -14.91 13.18
N ILE A 166 -2.10 -14.92 14.48
CA ILE A 166 -1.32 -13.86 15.11
C ILE A 166 0.16 -14.21 14.94
N LEU A 167 0.90 -13.30 14.31
CA LEU A 167 2.34 -13.44 14.11
C LEU A 167 3.05 -12.38 14.95
N GLU A 168 3.58 -12.79 16.09
CA GLU A 168 4.44 -11.93 16.91
C GLU A 168 5.85 -11.90 16.32
N LEU A 169 6.22 -10.76 15.76
CA LEU A 169 7.52 -10.57 15.13
C LEU A 169 8.49 -9.95 16.13
N ASN A 170 9.03 -10.79 17.00
CA ASN A 170 10.03 -10.41 17.98
C ASN A 170 11.43 -10.42 17.32
N GLY A 171 12.00 -9.24 17.08
CA GLY A 171 13.33 -9.12 16.49
C GLY A 171 13.89 -7.69 16.54
N GLU A 172 15.22 -7.57 16.59
CA GLU A 172 15.88 -6.26 16.53
C GLU A 172 15.50 -5.52 15.23
N SER A 173 15.19 -4.23 15.35
CA SER A 173 14.81 -3.37 14.22
C SER A 173 15.78 -3.51 13.05
N TYR A 174 15.28 -4.00 11.91
CA TYR A 174 16.06 -4.13 10.68
C TYR A 174 16.66 -2.79 10.23
N ARG A 175 15.86 -1.72 10.36
CA ARG A 175 16.29 -0.36 10.02
C ARG A 175 17.54 0.03 10.82
N LEU A 176 17.60 -0.34 12.09
CA LEU A 176 18.74 -0.08 12.97
C LEU A 176 19.98 -0.92 12.58
N LYS A 177 19.79 -2.19 12.22
CA LYS A 177 20.87 -3.06 11.71
C LYS A 177 21.48 -2.53 10.41
N GLN A 178 20.64 -2.10 9.47
CA GLN A 178 21.09 -1.54 8.19
C GLN A 178 21.84 -0.21 8.38
N SER A 179 21.36 0.65 9.28
CA SER A 179 22.04 1.88 9.68
C SER A 179 23.42 1.61 10.28
N LYS A 180 23.52 0.66 11.22
CA LYS A 180 24.80 0.25 11.83
C LYS A 180 25.75 -0.38 10.80
N ALA A 181 25.25 -1.19 9.87
CA ALA A 181 26.05 -1.78 8.80
C ALA A 181 26.59 -0.73 7.81
N ARG A 182 25.76 0.25 7.42
CA ARG A 182 26.20 1.37 6.58
C ARG A 182 27.24 2.25 7.26
N ARG A 183 27.08 2.53 8.57
CA ARG A 183 28.08 3.27 9.34
C ARG A 183 29.43 2.54 9.39
N ARG A 184 29.45 1.22 9.57
CA ARG A 184 30.69 0.43 9.57
C ARG A 184 31.39 0.40 8.20
N GLY A 185 30.65 0.46 7.10
CA GLY A 185 31.22 0.54 5.74
C GLY A 185 31.80 1.91 5.37
N ALA A 186 31.40 2.98 6.06
CA ALA A 186 31.91 4.34 5.85
C ALA A 186 33.17 4.66 6.67
N THR A 187 33.66 3.72 7.49
CA THR A 187 34.82 3.92 8.38
C THR A 187 35.94 2.92 8.07
N GLN A 188 36.25 2.70 6.78
CA GLN A 188 37.57 2.17 6.39
C GLN A 188 38.48 3.35 6.07
N PRO A 189 39.58 3.56 6.82
CA PRO A 189 40.61 4.52 6.44
C PRO A 189 41.24 4.06 5.12
N THR A 190 41.39 4.95 4.15
CA THR A 190 42.20 4.68 2.96
C THR A 190 43.67 4.66 3.34
N ASP A 191 44.16 3.52 3.80
CA ASP A 191 45.59 3.23 3.80
C ASP A 191 46.04 2.97 2.36
N LYS A 192 46.47 4.04 1.68
CA LYS A 192 47.38 3.95 0.54
C LYS A 192 48.53 4.91 0.75
N ALA A 193 49.60 4.36 1.30
CA ALA A 193 50.95 4.89 1.23
C ALA A 193 51.39 5.08 -0.23
N ALA A 194 52.09 6.19 -0.50
CA ALA A 194 53.00 6.40 -1.65
C ALA A 194 53.94 7.58 -1.30
N PRO A 195 55.16 7.67 -1.88
CA PRO A 195 56.41 7.57 -1.13
C PRO A 195 57.19 8.89 -1.01
N ALA A 196 58.27 8.81 -0.23
CA ALA A 196 59.25 9.85 0.06
C ALA A 196 59.82 10.61 -1.15
N ALA A 197 60.02 11.91 -0.96
CA ALA A 197 61.03 12.71 -1.64
C ALA A 197 61.71 13.61 -0.59
N ASP A 198 63.03 13.45 -0.48
CA ASP A 198 64.00 14.08 0.43
C ASP A 198 64.67 15.27 -0.32
N PRO A 199 65.66 16.00 0.24
CA PRO A 199 65.63 17.07 1.26
C PRO A 199 66.17 18.43 0.69
N GLU A 200 66.61 19.35 1.57
CA GLU A 200 67.14 20.73 1.34
C GLU A 200 66.09 21.83 1.11
N THR A 201 65.91 22.81 2.01
CA THR A 201 66.85 23.93 2.17
C THR A 201 66.55 24.74 3.45
N ALA A 202 67.62 25.10 4.18
CA ALA A 202 67.84 26.24 5.10
C ALA A 202 66.96 26.36 6.38
N GLN A 203 67.50 26.06 7.58
CA GLN A 203 68.33 26.91 8.49
C GLN A 203 67.54 27.93 9.35
N ILE A 204 67.58 27.67 10.69
CA ILE A 204 67.98 28.53 11.85
C ILE A 204 67.62 30.03 11.72
N ILE A 205 66.93 30.73 12.66
CA ILE A 205 67.47 31.40 13.89
C ILE A 205 66.37 31.76 14.93
N SER A 206 66.83 31.96 16.17
CA SER A 206 66.20 32.17 17.49
C SER A 206 65.68 33.57 17.88
N ALA A 207 64.93 33.61 19.01
CA ALA A 207 64.68 34.71 19.99
C ALA A 207 63.79 35.90 19.52
N SER A 208 62.93 36.51 20.35
CA SER A 208 62.94 36.73 21.82
C SER A 208 61.56 36.55 22.45
#